data_AF-A0AA96ZW87-F1
#
_entry.id   AF-A0AA96ZW87-F1
#
_cell.length_a   1.000
_cell.length_b   1.000
_cell.length_c   1.000
_cell.angle_alpha   90.00
_cell.angle_beta   90.00
_cell.angle_gamma   90.00
#
_symmetry.space_group_name_H-M   'P 1'
#
loop_
_entity.id
_entity.type
_entity.pdbx_description
1 polymer ?
#
loop_
_entity_poly.entity_id
_entity_poly.type
_entity_poly.pdbx_seq_one_letter_code
_entity_poly.pdbx_strand_id
1 'polypeptide(L)' 'MKKRFEKIGYVQEFNEYYKLDISPVHVHKSKNEHKQAVSVLSNALAVVVEEQSRYHTKPGKKENEREKER' A
#
# COMPACT_ATOMS: atom_id res chain seq x y z
N MET A 1 -1.70 -8.22 7.90
CA MET A 1 -1.24 -7.62 6.63
C MET A 1 -0.96 -6.13 6.74
N LYS A 2 -1.93 -5.25 7.07
CA LYS A 2 -1.72 -3.79 7.29
C LYS A 2 -0.46 -3.44 8.10
N LYS A 3 -0.32 -4.00 9.31
CA LYS A 3 0.85 -3.79 10.19
C LYS A 3 2.22 -4.09 9.56
N ARG A 4 2.27 -4.97 8.54
CA ARG A 4 3.50 -5.30 7.83
C ARG A 4 3.89 -4.14 6.90
N PHE A 5 2.93 -3.62 6.13
CA PHE A 5 3.18 -2.53 5.19
C PHE A 5 3.47 -1.20 5.88
N GLU A 6 2.85 -0.96 7.04
CA GLU A 6 3.17 0.23 7.87
C GLU A 6 4.60 0.21 8.38
N LYS A 7 5.13 -0.96 8.77
CA LYS A 7 6.54 -1.12 9.15
C LYS A 7 7.50 -0.90 7.99
N ILE A 8 7.03 -1.10 6.75
CA ILE A 8 7.81 -0.93 5.52
C ILE A 8 7.73 0.53 5.02
N GLY A 9 6.85 1.36 5.58
CA GLY A 9 6.75 2.80 5.28
C GLY A 9 5.47 3.24 4.57
N TYR A 10 4.56 2.32 4.25
CA TYR A 10 3.29 2.61 3.56
C TYR A 10 2.20 3.12 4.51
N VAL A 11 2.52 4.07 5.38
CA VAL A 11 1.58 4.57 6.39
C VAL A 11 0.51 5.47 5.75
N GLN A 12 0.87 6.22 4.72
CA GLN A 12 0.01 7.24 4.11
C GLN A 12 -1.15 6.63 3.32
N GLU A 13 -0.94 5.45 2.73
CA GLU A 13 -1.90 4.71 1.92
C GLU A 13 -3.09 4.23 2.75
N PHE A 14 -2.92 4.11 4.07
CA PHE A 14 -3.99 3.75 5.00
C PHE A 14 -4.67 4.97 5.67
N ASN A 15 -4.31 6.21 5.31
CA ASN A 15 -4.89 7.41 5.93
C ASN A 15 -6.42 7.48 5.81
N GLU A 16 -6.98 7.07 4.68
CA GLU A 16 -8.44 7.06 4.50
C GLU A 16 -9.11 6.06 5.44
N TYR A 17 -8.49 4.90 5.64
CA TYR A 17 -8.96 3.92 6.64
C TYR A 17 -8.87 4.49 8.06
N TYR A 18 -7.80 5.22 8.40
CA TYR A 18 -7.66 5.86 9.71
C TYR A 18 -8.70 6.94 9.98
N LYS A 19 -9.06 7.74 8.95
CA LYS A 19 -10.10 8.77 9.08
C LYS A 19 -11.48 8.21 9.44
N LEU A 20 -11.74 6.94 9.13
CA LEU A 20 -13.01 6.30 9.47
C LEU A 20 -13.15 6.01 10.96
N ASP A 21 -12.04 5.97 11.71
CA ASP A 21 -12.02 5.63 13.15
C ASP A 21 -12.80 4.34 13.47
N ILE A 22 -12.63 3.33 12.60
CA ILE A 22 -13.26 2.01 12.73
C ILE A 22 -12.18 0.95 12.89
N SER A 23 -12.31 0.16 13.95
CA SER A 23 -11.45 -0.97 14.28
C SER A 23 -12.29 -2.22 14.47
N PRO A 24 -11.75 -3.43 14.25
CA PRO A 24 -12.48 -4.69 14.53
C PRO A 24 -13.00 -4.82 15.96
N VAL A 25 -12.42 -4.09 16.93
CA VAL A 25 -12.88 -4.07 18.32
C VAL A 25 -14.12 -3.20 18.55
N HIS A 26 -14.46 -2.32 17.59
CA HIS A 26 -15.61 -1.42 17.68
C HIS A 26 -16.92 -2.15 17.36
N VAL A 27 -17.27 -3.19 18.13
CA VAL A 27 -18.45 -4.05 17.91
C VAL A 27 -19.79 -3.32 17.98
N HIS A 28 -19.80 -2.09 18.51
CA HIS A 28 -20.98 -1.24 18.61
C HIS A 28 -21.21 -0.35 17.37
N LYS A 29 -20.25 -0.30 16.42
CA LYS A 29 -20.42 0.42 15.15
C LYS A 29 -21.38 -0.34 14.24
N SER A 30 -22.00 0.35 13.29
CA SER A 30 -22.95 -0.26 12.38
C SER A 30 -22.27 -1.24 11.41
N LYS A 31 -23.05 -2.20 10.91
CA LYS A 31 -22.58 -3.13 9.88
C LYS A 31 -22.09 -2.40 8.62
N ASN A 32 -22.73 -1.29 8.27
CA ASN A 32 -22.38 -0.51 7.09
C ASN A 32 -21.04 0.21 7.27
N GLU A 33 -20.78 0.76 8.45
CA GLU A 33 -19.49 1.33 8.84
C GLU A 33 -18.36 0.29 8.71
N HIS A 34 -18.55 -0.90 9.27
CA HIS A 34 -17.56 -1.98 9.13
C HIS A 34 -17.33 -2.39 7.67
N LYS A 35 -18.40 -2.46 6.86
CA LYS A 35 -18.29 -2.78 5.43
C LYS A 35 -17.51 -1.72 4.68
N GLN A 36 -17.78 -0.44 4.93
CA GLN A 36 -17.04 0.67 4.36
C GLN A 36 -15.55 0.62 4.74
N ALA A 37 -15.25 0.35 6.02
CA ALA A 37 -13.87 0.22 6.49
C ALA A 37 -13.11 -0.91 5.79
N VAL A 38 -13.76 -2.07 5.58
CA VAL A 38 -13.17 -3.19 4.82
C VAL A 38 -12.93 -2.82 3.36
N SER A 39 -13.89 -2.13 2.74
CA SER A 39 -13.76 -1.66 1.35
C SER A 39 -12.56 -0.72 1.18
N VAL A 40 -12.45 0.30 2.05
CA VAL A 40 -11.35 1.28 2.01
C VAL A 40 -10.00 0.59 2.27
N LEU A 41 -9.94 -0.32 3.25
CA LEU A 41 -8.72 -1.09 3.54
C LEU A 41 -8.28 -1.94 2.34
N SER A 42 -9.23 -2.52 1.61
CA SER A 42 -8.94 -3.35 0.43
C SER A 42 -8.38 -2.53 -0.71
N ASN A 43 -8.92 -1.34 -0.96
CA ASN A 43 -8.40 -0.41 -1.96
C ASN A 43 -6.97 0.04 -1.63
N ALA A 44 -6.71 0.42 -0.38
CA ALA A 44 -5.37 0.79 0.08
C ALA A 44 -4.36 -0.36 -0.11
N LEU A 45 -4.76 -1.60 0.20
CA LEU A 45 -3.91 -2.78 -0.01
C LEU A 45 -3.58 -3.02 -1.48
N ALA A 46 -4.55 -2.82 -2.38
CA ALA A 46 -4.32 -2.99 -3.82
C ALA A 46 -3.23 -2.03 -4.33
N VAL A 47 -3.29 -0.76 -3.92
CA VAL A 47 -2.28 0.26 -4.26
C VAL A 47 -0.90 -0.14 -3.75
N VAL A 48 -0.79 -0.54 -2.47
CA VAL A 48 0.50 -0.92 -1.87
C VAL A 48 1.10 -2.16 -2.55
N VAL A 49 0.27 -3.16 -2.91
CA VAL A 49 0.73 -4.36 -3.60
C VAL A 49 1.22 -4.03 -5.01
N GLU A 50 0.51 -3.18 -5.74
CA GLU A 50 0.93 -2.74 -7.07
C GLU A 50 2.28 -2.01 -7.01
N GLU A 51 2.42 -1.07 -6.07
CA GLU A 51 3.65 -0.30 -5.87
C GLU A 51 4.82 -1.21 -5.49
N GLN A 52 4.62 -2.17 -4.58
CA GLN A 52 5.63 -3.19 -4.24
C GLN A 52 6.03 -4.06 -5.44
N SER A 53 5.08 -4.43 -6.28
CA SER A 53 5.35 -5.19 -7.50
C SER A 53 6.31 -4.43 -8.42
N ARG A 54 6.11 -3.11 -8.60
CA ARG A 54 6.98 -2.24 -9.42
C ARG A 54 8.43 -2.20 -8.95
N TYR A 55 8.70 -2.28 -7.64
CA TYR A 55 10.07 -2.35 -7.13
C TYR A 55 10.74 -3.72 -7.35
N HIS A 56 9.96 -4.80 -7.35
CA HIS A 56 10.47 -6.16 -7.57
C HIS A 56 10.62 -6.51 -9.07
N THR A 57 9.98 -5.77 -9.98
CA THR A 57 10.07 -5.96 -11.45
C THR A 57 11.07 -5.04 -12.17
N LYS A 58 12.06 -4.44 -11.48
CA LYS A 58 13.17 -3.78 -12.18
C LYS A 58 14.26 -4.80 -12.58
N PRO A 59 14.39 -5.23 -13.85
CA PRO A 59 15.67 -5.70 -14.34
C PRO A 59 16.61 -4.48 -14.35
N GLY A 60 17.70 -4.55 -13.58
CA GLY A 60 18.77 -3.57 -13.69
C GLY A 60 19.34 -3.57 -15.10
N LYS A 61 19.11 -2.49 -15.86
CA LYS A 61 19.94 -2.14 -17.01
C LYS A 61 20.49 -0.73 -16.78
N LYS A 62 21.66 -0.69 -16.16
CA LYS A 62 22.63 0.38 -16.34
C LYS A 62 23.90 -0.29 -16.83
N GLU A 63 24.24 -0.11 -18.11
CA GLU A 63 25.65 -0.15 -18.51
C GLU A 63 25.86 0.89 -19.60
N ASN A 64 26.91 1.67 -19.40
CA ASN A 64 27.29 2.87 -20.13
C ASN A 64 27.78 2.51 -21.55
N GLU A 65 27.23 3.13 -22.59
CA GLU A 65 27.98 3.36 -23.83
C GLU A 65 28.54 4.79 -23.80
N ARG A 66 29.59 4.96 -23.00
CA ARG A 66 30.59 6.02 -23.17
C ARG A 66 31.94 5.35 -23.35
N GLU A 67 32.15 4.72 -24.51
CA GLU A 67 33.48 4.49 -25.08
C GLU A 67 33.33 3.99 -26.52
N LYS A 68 33.21 4.92 -27.46
CA LYS A 68 33.75 4.78 -28.83
C LYS A 68 33.74 6.13 -29.56
N GLU A 69 34.49 7.07 -28.99
CA GLU A 69 35.23 8.07 -29.78
C GLU A 69 36.72 7.73 -29.61
N ARG A 70 37.21 6.73 -30.36
CA ARG A 70 38.61 6.57 -30.78
C ARG A 70 38.65 5.77 -32.08
#